data_AF-A0AB73NAR7-F1
#
_entry.id   AF-A0AB73NAR7-F1
#
_cell.length_a   1.000
_cell.length_b   1.000
_cell.length_c   1.000
_cell.angle_alpha   90.00
_cell.angle_beta   90.00
_cell.angle_gamma   90.00
#
_symmetry.space_group_name_H-M   'P 1'
#
loop_
_entity.id
_entity.type
_entity.pdbx_description
1 polymer ?
#
loop_
_entity_poly.entity_id
_entity_poly.type
_entity_poly.pdbx_seq_one_letter_code
_entity_poly.pdbx_strand_id
1 'polypeptide(L)' 'MYVTDFAELAEVMMKRKRIQLKDIAEFIGTSSVYARQVIDGYQRGEKADFYKLKIADFLGIDRKYANVNQLA' A
#
# COMPACT_ATOMS: atom_id res chain seq x y z
N MET A 1 5.90 14.81 13.78
CA MET A 1 5.19 13.51 13.76
C MET A 1 5.93 12.64 12.77
N TYR A 2 6.65 11.63 13.24
CA TYR A 2 7.29 10.67 12.33
C TYR A 2 6.16 9.86 11.69
N VAL A 3 6.02 9.95 10.37
CA VAL A 3 5.04 9.15 9.63
C VAL A 3 5.52 7.70 9.71
N THR A 4 4.94 6.92 10.62
CA THR A 4 5.29 5.50 10.84
C THR A 4 4.26 4.54 10.25
N ASP A 5 3.11 5.05 9.80
CA ASP A 5 2.04 4.24 9.22
C ASP A 5 2.10 4.22 7.69
N PHE A 6 1.98 3.03 7.11
CA PHE A 6 1.93 2.80 5.67
C PHE A 6 0.77 3.56 5.01
N ALA A 7 -0.38 3.67 5.70
CA ALA A 7 -1.54 4.35 5.17
C ALA A 7 -1.28 5.84 4.92
N GLU A 8 -0.63 6.51 5.87
CA GLU A 8 -0.25 7.93 5.76
C GLU A 8 0.80 8.13 4.65
N LEU A 9 1.81 7.26 4.56
CA LEU A 9 2.81 7.32 3.49
C LEU A 9 2.17 7.13 2.12
N ALA A 10 1.26 6.15 1.99
CA ALA A 10 0.52 5.90 0.77
C ALA A 10 -0.28 7.14 0.35
N GLU A 11 -1.00 7.76 1.28
CA GLU A 11 -1.78 8.96 0.98
C GLU A 11 -0.90 10.15 0.54
N VAL A 12 0.23 10.38 1.21
CA VAL A 12 1.18 11.43 0.83
C VAL A 12 1.74 11.18 -0.57
N MET A 13 2.15 9.94 -0.87
CA MET A 13 2.72 9.61 -2.18
C MET A 13 1.68 9.66 -3.29
N MET A 14 0.45 9.22 -3.02
CA MET A 14 -0.69 9.36 -3.94
C MET A 14 -0.94 10.83 -4.29
N LYS A 15 -1.01 11.72 -3.29
CA LYS A 15 -1.18 13.16 -3.51
C LYS A 15 -0.02 13.77 -4.30
N ARG A 16 1.23 13.45 -3.93
CA ARG A 16 2.44 13.95 -4.62
C ARG A 16 2.49 13.54 -6.08
N LYS A 17 2.11 12.30 -6.40
CA LYS A 17 2.18 11.74 -7.75
C LYS A 17 0.88 11.89 -8.55
N ARG A 18 -0.16 12.51 -7.96
CA ARG A 18 -1.52 12.59 -8.54
C ARG A 18 -2.10 11.22 -8.90
N ILE A 19 -1.74 10.19 -8.13
CA ILE A 19 -2.24 8.82 -8.28
C ILE A 19 -3.56 8.71 -7.53
N GLN A 20 -4.56 8.16 -8.20
CA GLN A 20 -5.86 7.83 -7.60
C GLN A 20 -5.87 6.38 -7.11
N LEU A 21 -6.77 6.11 -6.16
CA LEU A 21 -6.93 4.76 -5.61
C LEU A 21 -7.30 3.71 -6.68
N LYS A 22 -8.02 4.14 -7.74
CA LYS A 22 -8.35 3.29 -8.89
C LYS A 22 -7.11 2.81 -9.64
N ASP A 23 -6.08 3.65 -9.76
CA ASP A 23 -4.86 3.31 -10.50
C ASP A 23 -4.07 2.24 -9.73
N ILE A 24 -4.08 2.33 -8.39
CA ILE A 24 -3.52 1.30 -7.51
C ILE A 24 -4.31 -0.01 -7.64
N ALA A 25 -5.64 0.08 -7.66
CA ALA A 25 -6.51 -1.08 -7.78
C ALA A 25 -6.32 -1.82 -9.12
N GLU A 26 -6.22 -1.08 -10.22
CA GLU A 26 -5.88 -1.60 -11.54
C GLU A 26 -4.50 -2.26 -11.53
N PHE A 27 -3.50 -1.63 -10.93
CA PHE A 27 -2.13 -2.16 -10.85
C PHE A 27 -2.05 -3.51 -10.11
N ILE A 28 -2.79 -3.67 -9.01
CA ILE A 28 -2.79 -4.92 -8.23
C ILE A 28 -3.91 -5.90 -8.65
N GLY A 29 -4.71 -5.55 -9.65
CA GLY A 29 -5.78 -6.38 -10.20
C GLY A 29 -6.94 -6.63 -9.22
N THR A 30 -7.37 -5.61 -8.49
CA THR A 30 -8.46 -5.70 -7.49
C THR A 30 -9.39 -4.49 -7.53
N SER A 31 -10.37 -4.42 -6.63
CA SER A 31 -11.26 -3.27 -6.49
C SER A 31 -10.62 -2.13 -5.69
N SER A 32 -11.02 -0.88 -5.96
CA SER A 32 -10.56 0.29 -5.20
C SER A 32 -10.83 0.16 -3.70
N VAL A 33 -11.96 -0.44 -3.33
CA VAL A 33 -12.31 -0.71 -1.93
C VAL A 33 -11.29 -1.67 -1.30
N TYR A 34 -10.97 -2.77 -1.99
CA TYR A 34 -10.00 -3.73 -1.47
C TYR A 34 -8.59 -3.16 -1.42
N ALA A 35 -8.17 -2.39 -2.43
CA ALA A 35 -6.88 -1.68 -2.41
C ALA A 35 -6.77 -0.74 -1.21
N ARG A 36 -7.83 0.00 -0.89
CA ARG A 36 -7.90 0.85 0.32
C ARG A 36 -7.77 0.02 1.59
N GLN A 37 -8.48 -1.10 1.69
CA GLN A 37 -8.40 -1.97 2.87
C GLN A 37 -7.02 -2.58 3.09
N VAL A 38 -6.26 -2.84 2.02
CA VAL A 38 -4.85 -3.27 2.10
C VAL A 38 -3.96 -2.13 2.60
N ILE A 39 -4.15 -0.90 2.08
CA ILE A 39 -3.41 0.28 2.51
C ILE A 39 -3.65 0.57 4.00
N ASP A 40 -4.90 0.52 4.43
CA ASP A 40 -5.32 0.80 5.81
C ASP A 40 -5.01 -0.36 6.78
N GLY A 41 -4.50 -1.49 6.29
CA GLY A 41 -4.12 -2.64 7.11
C GLY A 41 -5.30 -3.48 7.65
N TYR A 42 -6.50 -3.32 7.09
CA TYR A 42 -7.66 -4.16 7.44
C TYR A 42 -7.52 -5.60 6.95
N GLN A 43 -6.86 -5.79 5.80
CA GLN A 43 -6.61 -7.12 5.23
C GLN A 43 -5.33 -7.73 5.80
N ARG A 44 -5.36 -9.03 6.13
CA ARG A 44 -4.24 -9.79 6.70
C ARG A 44 -3.97 -11.07 5.92
N GLY A 45 -2.74 -11.57 6.02
CA GLY A 45 -2.28 -12.82 5.40
C GLY A 45 -1.41 -12.58 4.18
N GLU A 46 -0.78 -13.64 3.67
CA GLU A 46 0.26 -13.58 2.63
C GLU A 46 -0.17 -12.79 1.38
N LYS A 47 -1.43 -12.93 0.97
CA LYS A 47 -1.97 -12.21 -0.19
C LYS A 47 -2.07 -10.70 0.05
N ALA A 48 -2.48 -10.29 1.25
CA ALA A 48 -2.55 -8.88 1.62
C ALA A 48 -1.15 -8.27 1.73
N ASP A 49 -0.20 -9.02 2.32
CA ASP A 49 1.20 -8.61 2.43
C ASP A 49 1.84 -8.44 1.04
N PHE A 50 1.59 -9.39 0.13
CA PHE A 50 2.01 -9.30 -1.27
C PHE A 50 1.47 -8.04 -1.96
N TYR A 51 0.18 -7.74 -1.78
CA TYR A 51 -0.39 -6.51 -2.35
C TYR A 51 0.18 -5.26 -1.70
N LYS A 52 0.40 -5.25 -0.38
CA LYS A 52 0.98 -4.12 0.33
C LYS A 52 2.38 -3.80 -0.19
N LEU A 53 3.20 -4.83 -0.43
CA LEU A 53 4.52 -4.69 -1.07
C LEU A 53 4.42 -4.14 -2.51
N LYS A 54 3.49 -4.66 -3.32
CA LYS A 54 3.25 -4.14 -4.67
C LYS A 54 2.84 -2.66 -4.65
N ILE A 55 1.95 -2.28 -3.74
CA ILE A 55 1.52 -0.88 -3.57
C ILE A 55 2.70 -0.01 -3.13
N ALA A 56 3.55 -0.51 -2.23
CA ALA A 56 4.76 0.19 -1.81
C ALA A 56 5.68 0.47 -3.01
N ASP A 57 5.96 -0.55 -3.82
CA ASP A 57 6.81 -0.43 -5.02
C ASP A 57 6.19 0.56 -6.02
N PHE A 58 4.88 0.47 -6.28
CA PHE A 58 4.15 1.35 -7.19
C PHE A 58 4.21 2.82 -6.73
N LEU A 59 4.03 3.05 -5.44
CA LEU A 59 4.08 4.38 -4.84
C LEU A 59 5.51 4.86 -4.57
N GLY A 60 6.54 4.01 -4.73
CA GLY A 60 7.93 4.33 -4.42
C GLY A 60 8.18 4.53 -2.91
N ILE A 61 7.47 3.77 -2.08
CA ILE A 61 7.63 3.72 -0.63
C ILE A 61 8.61 2.60 -0.31
N ASP A 62 9.62 2.90 0.51
CA ASP A 62 10.58 1.89 0.96
C ASP A 62 9.86 0.75 1.71
N ARG A 63 10.14 -0.49 1.31
CA ARG A 63 9.48 -1.70 1.80
C ARG A 63 9.57 -1.87 3.32
N LYS A 64 10.57 -1.28 3.99
CA LYS A 64 10.65 -1.29 5.46
C LYS A 64 9.43 -0.64 6.13
N TYR A 65 8.75 0.27 5.44
CA TYR A 65 7.53 0.91 5.93
C TYR A 65 6.25 0.13 5.62
N ALA A 66 6.33 -0.94 4.82
CA ALA A 66 5.17 -1.78 4.54
C ALA A 66 4.79 -2.65 5.76
N ASN A 67 5.63 -2.73 6.81
CA ASN A 67 5.38 -3.49 8.04
C ASN A 67 4.82 -4.91 7.78
N VAL A 68 5.29 -5.53 6.71
CA VAL A 68 5.02 -6.94 6.40
C VAL A 68 6.10 -7.77 7.07
N ASN A 69 5.71 -8.90 7.65
CA ASN A 69 6.68 -9.86 8.15
C ASN A 69 7.50 -10.33 6.95
N GLN A 70 8.73 -9.82 6.81
CA GLN A 70 9.68 -10.35 5.85
C GLN A 70 10.03 -11.75 6.35
N LEU A 71 9.28 -12.75 5.91
CA LEU A 71 9.70 -14.14 6.00
C LEU A 71 10.99 -14.23 5.18
N ALA A 72 12.09 -14.36 5.92
CA ALA A 72 13.44 -14.60 5.42
C ALA A 72 13.53 -15.89 4.60
#